data_AF-A0A7L1D852-F1
#
_entry.id   AF-A0A7L1D852-F1
#
_cell.length_a   1.000
_cell.length_b   1.000
_cell.length_c   1.000
_cell.angle_alpha   90.00
_cell.angle_beta   90.00
_cell.angle_gamma   90.00
#
_symmetry.space_group_name_H-M   'P 1'
#
loop_
_entity.id
_entity.type
_entity.pdbx_description
1 polymer ?
#
loop_
_entity_poly.entity_id
_entity_poly.type
_entity_poly.pdbx_seq_one_letter_code
_entity_poly.pdbx_strand_id
1 'polypeptide(L)'
;SIPASVLLQVGFFPSECVELINDKVPQSVTNSVPKPVSKKHGKLITFLRTFMKSRPTKQKLKQRGILKERVFGCDLGEHLLNSGHDVPQVLKSCTEFIEKHGIVDGIYRLSGIASNIQKLRHEFDSEQIPDLTKDIYIQDIHCVGSLCKLYFRELPNPLLTYQLYEKFSDAVSAATDEERLVKIHDVIQQLPPPHYR
;
A
#
# COMPACT_ATOMS: atom_id res chain seq x y z
N SER A 1 10.67 44.56 -16.39
CA SER A 1 11.61 43.54 -15.90
C SER A 1 10.95 42.17 -15.96
N ILE A 2 11.73 41.15 -16.33
CA ILE A 2 11.44 39.68 -16.25
C ILE A 2 12.12 39.16 -14.94
N PRO A 3 12.03 37.89 -14.46
CA PRO A 3 11.32 36.67 -14.91
C PRO A 3 10.50 36.00 -13.75
N ALA A 4 10.17 34.70 -13.62
CA ALA A 4 10.40 33.45 -14.38
C ALA A 4 9.36 32.34 -14.03
N SER A 5 9.20 31.32 -14.92
CA SER A 5 9.00 29.87 -14.61
C SER A 5 7.73 29.40 -13.85
N VAL A 6 7.23 28.14 -13.94
CA VAL A 6 7.38 26.98 -14.86
C VAL A 6 6.19 26.01 -14.66
N LEU A 7 5.73 25.37 -15.75
CA LEU A 7 4.95 24.11 -15.90
C LEU A 7 4.09 23.53 -14.74
N LEU A 8 2.87 23.12 -15.09
CA LEU A 8 2.46 21.69 -15.05
C LEU A 8 1.26 21.44 -15.97
N GLN A 9 1.48 20.74 -17.09
CA GLN A 9 0.46 20.43 -18.09
C GLN A 9 0.23 18.92 -18.17
N VAL A 10 -0.97 18.48 -17.80
CA VAL A 10 -1.43 17.10 -18.02
C VAL A 10 -1.76 16.90 -19.50
N GLY A 11 -1.23 15.81 -20.08
CA GLY A 11 -1.18 15.61 -21.51
C GLY A 11 -2.53 15.35 -22.18
N PHE A 12 -2.83 16.14 -23.20
CA PHE A 12 -3.84 15.83 -24.22
C PHE A 12 -3.09 15.32 -25.46
N PHE A 13 -3.38 14.10 -25.93
CA PHE A 13 -2.72 13.56 -27.13
C PHE A 13 -3.28 14.22 -28.40
N PRO A 14 -2.43 14.72 -29.32
CA PRO A 14 -2.90 15.30 -30.59
C PRO A 14 -3.58 14.27 -31.50
N SER A 15 -4.60 14.72 -32.25
CA SER A 15 -5.34 13.90 -33.23
C SER A 15 -4.55 13.48 -34.46
N GLU A 16 -3.38 14.08 -34.70
CA GLU A 16 -2.51 13.86 -35.86
C GLU A 16 -1.85 12.46 -35.91
N CYS A 17 -1.97 11.65 -34.86
CA CYS A 17 -1.34 10.32 -34.77
C CYS A 17 -2.23 9.14 -35.20
N VAL A 18 -3.35 9.38 -35.91
CA VAL A 18 -4.23 8.33 -36.43
C VAL A 18 -4.23 8.34 -37.97
N GLU A 19 -3.34 7.58 -38.58
CA GLU A 19 -3.42 7.28 -40.02
C GLU A 19 -4.62 6.36 -40.30
N LEU A 20 -5.56 6.85 -41.13
CA LEU A 20 -6.70 6.09 -41.61
C LEU A 20 -6.32 5.36 -42.91
N ILE A 21 -6.28 4.02 -42.87
CA ILE A 21 -6.01 3.19 -44.05
C ILE A 21 -7.32 2.76 -44.72
N ASN A 22 -7.71 3.51 -45.75
CA ASN A 22 -8.65 3.20 -46.83
C ASN A 22 -8.12 3.97 -48.07
N ASP A 23 -8.10 3.50 -49.32
CA ASP A 23 -8.69 2.31 -49.95
C ASP A 23 -7.76 1.77 -51.06
N LYS A 24 -7.69 0.43 -51.22
CA LYS A 24 -7.64 -0.22 -52.54
C LYS A 24 -7.79 -1.75 -52.46
N VAL A 25 -8.88 -2.27 -53.00
CA VAL A 25 -9.12 -3.72 -53.17
C VAL A 25 -9.04 -4.09 -54.65
N PRO A 26 -8.12 -4.98 -55.07
CA PRO A 26 -8.23 -5.68 -56.35
C PRO A 26 -9.27 -6.81 -56.26
N GLN A 27 -10.08 -6.97 -57.30
CA GLN A 27 -11.09 -8.04 -57.37
C GLN A 27 -10.45 -9.40 -57.72
N SER A 28 -10.48 -10.35 -56.78
CA SER A 28 -10.47 -11.79 -57.10
C SER A 28 -11.12 -12.61 -55.97
N VAL A 29 -12.45 -12.65 -55.97
CA VAL A 29 -13.21 -13.58 -55.12
C VAL A 29 -13.07 -15.01 -55.66
N THR A 30 -12.23 -15.81 -55.02
CA THR A 30 -12.32 -17.28 -55.05
C THR A 30 -12.63 -17.81 -53.65
N ASN A 31 -13.52 -18.80 -53.60
CA ASN A 31 -14.13 -19.27 -52.36
C ASN A 31 -13.12 -19.86 -51.37
N SER A 32 -13.06 -19.32 -50.15
CA SER A 32 -12.80 -20.14 -48.97
C SER A 32 -13.51 -19.55 -47.74
N VAL A 33 -14.48 -20.30 -47.22
CA VAL A 33 -15.15 -19.98 -45.95
C VAL A 33 -14.18 -20.30 -44.81
N PRO A 34 -13.79 -19.32 -43.96
CA PRO A 34 -13.12 -19.64 -42.70
C PRO A 34 -14.14 -20.33 -41.80
N LYS A 35 -13.94 -21.63 -41.56
CA LYS A 35 -14.77 -22.39 -40.62
C LYS A 35 -14.78 -21.67 -39.26
N PRO A 36 -15.92 -21.61 -38.55
CA PRO A 36 -15.96 -20.95 -37.25
C PRO A 36 -14.98 -21.62 -36.30
N VAL A 37 -13.96 -20.88 -35.87
CA VAL A 37 -13.02 -21.32 -34.83
C VAL A 37 -13.85 -21.71 -33.61
N SER A 38 -13.78 -22.98 -33.21
CA SER A 38 -14.59 -23.51 -32.12
C SER A 38 -14.28 -22.77 -30.82
N LYS A 39 -15.17 -21.84 -30.44
CA LYS A 39 -15.04 -20.99 -29.24
C LYS A 39 -15.23 -21.81 -27.95
N LYS A 40 -14.23 -22.62 -27.59
CA LYS A 40 -14.19 -23.40 -26.34
C LYS A 40 -14.22 -22.54 -25.06
N HIS A 41 -14.15 -21.21 -25.17
CA HIS A 41 -14.23 -20.26 -24.03
C HIS A 41 -15.64 -19.96 -23.51
N GLY A 42 -16.72 -20.36 -24.18
CA GLY A 42 -18.09 -20.02 -23.75
C GLY A 42 -18.45 -20.47 -22.34
N LYS A 43 -18.03 -21.68 -21.95
CA LYS A 43 -18.28 -22.25 -20.60
C LYS A 43 -17.51 -21.50 -19.51
N LEU A 44 -16.23 -21.21 -19.73
CA LEU A 44 -15.37 -20.54 -18.75
C LEU A 44 -15.81 -19.09 -18.49
N ILE A 45 -16.12 -18.31 -19.53
CA ILE A 45 -16.61 -16.94 -19.37
C ILE A 45 -17.95 -16.90 -18.64
N THR A 46 -18.85 -17.86 -18.92
CA THR A 46 -20.13 -17.98 -18.22
C THR A 46 -19.91 -18.36 -16.75
N PHE A 47 -19.02 -19.32 -16.47
CA PHE A 47 -18.65 -19.70 -15.12
C PHE A 47 -18.06 -18.53 -14.32
N LEU A 48 -17.09 -17.79 -14.88
CA LEU A 48 -16.49 -16.63 -14.22
C LEU A 48 -17.50 -15.51 -13.96
N ARG A 49 -18.45 -15.27 -14.89
CA ARG A 49 -19.55 -14.31 -14.69
C ARG A 49 -20.47 -14.74 -13.54
N THR A 50 -20.82 -16.02 -13.46
CA THR A 50 -21.63 -16.57 -12.37
C THR A 50 -20.88 -16.51 -11.04
N PHE A 51 -19.60 -16.88 -11.02
CA PHE A 51 -18.72 -16.82 -9.84
C PHE A 51 -18.57 -15.39 -9.31
N MET A 52 -18.34 -14.40 -10.18
CA MET A 52 -18.26 -12.99 -9.77
C MET A 52 -19.58 -12.47 -9.20
N LYS A 53 -20.73 -12.91 -9.72
CA LYS A 53 -22.06 -12.58 -9.20
C LYS A 53 -22.40 -13.27 -7.87
N SER A 54 -21.89 -14.49 -7.64
CA SER A 54 -22.12 -15.26 -6.42
C SER A 54 -21.03 -15.07 -5.35
N ARG A 55 -20.01 -14.25 -5.62
CA ARG A 55 -18.89 -14.02 -4.71
C ARG A 55 -19.39 -13.43 -3.37
N PRO A 56 -19.17 -14.11 -2.22
CA PRO A 56 -19.56 -13.59 -0.92
C PRO A 56 -18.78 -12.31 -0.56
N THR A 57 -19.41 -11.43 0.23
CA THR A 57 -18.80 -10.17 0.69
C THR A 57 -17.61 -10.42 1.63
N LYS A 58 -16.68 -9.44 1.72
CA LYS A 58 -15.52 -9.48 2.62
C LYS A 58 -15.93 -9.82 4.06
N GLN A 59 -17.04 -9.23 4.54
CA GLN A 59 -17.61 -9.51 5.87
C GLN A 59 -18.09 -10.96 6.04
N LYS A 60 -18.82 -11.52 5.05
CA LYS A 60 -19.25 -12.93 5.10
C LYS A 60 -18.09 -13.91 5.04
N LEU A 61 -16.97 -13.52 4.44
CA LEU A 61 -15.72 -14.30 4.44
C LEU A 61 -14.97 -14.19 5.79
N LYS A 62 -14.90 -12.99 6.40
CA LYS A 62 -14.39 -12.80 7.78
C LYS A 62 -15.17 -13.68 8.77
N GLN A 63 -16.51 -13.56 8.81
CA GLN A 63 -17.39 -14.30 9.72
C GLN A 63 -17.29 -15.83 9.61
N ARG A 64 -16.92 -16.35 8.44
CA ARG A 64 -16.75 -17.79 8.20
C ARG A 64 -15.33 -18.30 8.48
N GLY A 65 -14.43 -17.45 8.97
CA GLY A 65 -13.00 -17.77 9.16
C GLY A 65 -12.22 -17.99 7.85
N ILE A 66 -12.83 -17.80 6.69
CA ILE A 66 -12.22 -18.03 5.37
C ILE A 66 -11.25 -16.89 5.02
N LEU A 67 -11.57 -15.67 5.46
CA LEU A 67 -10.70 -14.51 5.35
C LEU A 67 -10.25 -14.09 6.74
N LYS A 68 -9.07 -14.57 7.15
CA LYS A 68 -8.35 -13.99 8.28
C LYS A 68 -8.08 -12.50 8.04
N GLU A 69 -8.05 -11.75 9.13
CA GLU A 69 -7.61 -10.37 9.12
C GLU A 69 -6.11 -10.30 8.86
N ARG A 70 -5.68 -9.27 8.13
CA ARG A 70 -4.26 -9.05 7.83
C ARG A 70 -3.71 -8.06 8.82
N VAL A 71 -2.43 -8.17 9.16
CA VAL A 71 -1.74 -7.15 9.97
C VAL A 71 -1.60 -5.88 9.14
N PHE A 72 -1.23 -6.03 7.86
CA PHE A 72 -1.06 -4.91 6.94
C PHE A 72 -2.38 -4.50 6.28
N GLY A 73 -2.71 -3.22 6.36
CA GLY A 73 -3.94 -2.65 5.80
C GLY A 73 -5.22 -2.90 6.62
N CYS A 74 -5.07 -3.29 7.89
CA CYS A 74 -6.13 -3.23 8.89
C CYS A 74 -6.15 -1.84 9.55
N ASP A 75 -7.30 -1.46 10.11
CA ASP A 75 -7.37 -0.29 10.98
C ASP A 75 -6.57 -0.52 12.26
N LEU A 76 -5.87 0.52 12.75
CA LEU A 76 -4.98 0.40 13.89
C LEU A 76 -5.76 0.07 15.18
N GLY A 77 -6.96 0.64 15.35
CA GLY A 77 -7.86 0.31 16.46
C GLY A 77 -8.44 -1.10 16.37
N GLU A 78 -8.91 -1.52 15.19
CA GLU A 78 -9.40 -2.89 14.93
C GLU A 78 -8.28 -3.92 15.23
N HIS A 79 -7.05 -3.68 14.75
CA HIS A 79 -5.92 -4.58 14.92
C HIS A 79 -5.45 -4.72 16.38
N LEU A 80 -5.33 -3.62 17.12
CA LEU A 80 -4.91 -3.64 18.53
C LEU A 80 -5.99 -4.27 19.43
N LEU A 81 -7.26 -3.97 19.18
CA LEU A 81 -8.38 -4.59 19.89
C LEU A 81 -8.42 -6.12 19.68
N ASN A 82 -8.23 -6.57 18.43
CA ASN A 82 -8.31 -7.99 18.09
C ASN A 82 -7.07 -8.79 18.54
N SER A 83 -5.89 -8.16 18.63
CA SER A 83 -4.66 -8.79 19.12
C SER A 83 -4.47 -8.71 20.64
N GLY A 84 -5.15 -7.79 21.31
CA GLY A 84 -4.98 -7.56 22.75
C GLY A 84 -3.63 -6.95 23.13
N HIS A 85 -2.96 -6.28 22.17
CA HIS A 85 -1.68 -5.60 22.38
C HIS A 85 -1.86 -4.08 22.37
N ASP A 86 -0.98 -3.36 23.07
CA ASP A 86 -0.96 -1.89 23.04
C ASP A 86 -0.27 -1.32 21.78
N VAL A 87 0.64 -2.08 21.16
CA VAL A 87 1.43 -1.69 19.98
C VAL A 87 1.49 -2.88 19.01
N PRO A 88 1.43 -2.66 17.67
CA PRO A 88 1.50 -3.75 16.70
C PRO A 88 2.82 -4.51 16.79
N GLN A 89 2.77 -5.85 16.84
CA GLN A 89 3.98 -6.68 16.98
C GLN A 89 5.01 -6.45 15.86
N VAL A 90 4.54 -6.13 14.64
CA VAL A 90 5.42 -5.74 13.53
C VAL A 90 6.25 -4.49 13.85
N LEU A 91 5.66 -3.47 14.48
CA LEU A 91 6.40 -2.27 14.87
C LEU A 91 7.34 -2.55 16.03
N LYS A 92 6.92 -3.36 17.01
CA LYS A 92 7.75 -3.76 18.15
C LYS A 92 8.99 -4.53 17.69
N SER A 93 8.80 -5.70 17.05
CA SER A 93 9.91 -6.57 16.64
C SER A 93 10.88 -5.89 15.67
N CYS A 94 10.37 -5.08 14.73
CA CYS A 94 11.23 -4.38 13.79
C CYS A 94 11.98 -3.20 14.42
N THR A 95 11.38 -2.48 15.37
CA THR A 95 12.08 -1.39 16.09
C THR A 95 13.16 -1.97 17.01
N GLU A 96 12.85 -2.98 17.83
CA GLU A 96 13.82 -3.67 18.70
C GLU A 96 15.03 -4.21 17.92
N PHE A 97 14.80 -4.74 16.71
CA PHE A 97 15.86 -5.19 15.81
C PHE A 97 16.71 -4.03 15.27
N ILE A 98 16.08 -2.94 14.83
CA ILE A 98 16.78 -1.77 14.27
C ILE A 98 17.56 -1.02 15.36
N GLU A 99 17.06 -0.93 16.59
CA GLU A 99 17.82 -0.35 17.71
C GLU A 99 19.09 -1.14 18.02
N LYS A 100 19.02 -2.47 17.93
CA LYS A 100 20.15 -3.37 18.22
C LYS A 100 21.16 -3.50 17.08
N HIS A 101 20.71 -3.44 15.82
CA HIS A 101 21.54 -3.76 14.64
C HIS A 101 21.64 -2.62 13.62
N GLY A 102 20.79 -1.59 13.70
CA GLY A 102 20.56 -0.58 12.67
C GLY A 102 21.50 0.61 12.66
N ILE A 103 22.64 0.55 13.35
CA ILE A 103 23.71 1.55 13.25
C ILE A 103 24.49 1.30 11.95
N VAL A 104 23.83 1.63 10.82
CA VAL A 104 24.32 1.47 9.45
C VAL A 104 24.02 2.73 8.63
N ASP A 105 24.74 2.96 7.52
CA ASP A 105 24.42 4.11 6.67
C ASP A 105 22.99 4.04 6.14
N GLY A 106 22.30 5.18 6.17
CA GLY A 106 21.01 5.33 5.52
C GLY A 106 19.90 4.40 6.05
N ILE A 107 19.95 3.98 7.32
CA ILE A 107 18.80 3.34 7.96
C ILE A 107 17.54 4.22 7.79
N TYR A 108 16.39 3.59 7.50
CA TYR A 108 15.15 4.21 7.01
C TYR A 108 15.22 5.03 5.70
N ARG A 109 16.37 5.54 5.25
CA ARG A 109 16.55 6.23 3.96
C ARG A 109 16.62 5.23 2.80
N LEU A 110 17.50 4.25 2.90
CA LEU A 110 17.67 3.19 1.88
C LEU A 110 16.49 2.21 1.91
N SER A 111 16.32 1.48 0.81
CA SER A 111 15.30 0.45 0.67
C SER A 111 15.96 -0.91 0.60
N GLY A 112 15.53 -1.85 1.46
CA GLY A 112 15.97 -3.24 1.37
C GLY A 112 15.33 -4.00 0.20
N ILE A 113 15.71 -5.27 0.08
CA ILE A 113 15.34 -6.11 -1.06
C ILE A 113 13.85 -6.42 -1.02
N ALA A 114 13.14 -6.14 -2.12
CA ALA A 114 11.69 -6.25 -2.21
C ALA A 114 11.14 -7.65 -1.85
N SER A 115 11.84 -8.73 -2.22
CA SER A 115 11.46 -10.09 -1.86
C SER A 115 11.54 -10.36 -0.35
N ASN A 116 12.56 -9.82 0.33
CA ASN A 116 12.69 -9.94 1.78
C ASN A 116 11.59 -9.16 2.51
N ILE A 117 11.26 -7.95 2.03
CA ILE A 117 10.12 -7.15 2.54
C ILE A 117 8.81 -7.93 2.40
N GLN A 118 8.52 -8.50 1.21
CA GLN A 118 7.29 -9.27 0.99
C GLN A 118 7.25 -10.56 1.80
N LYS A 119 8.38 -11.22 2.02
CA LYS A 119 8.48 -12.40 2.87
C LYS A 119 8.13 -12.07 4.32
N LEU A 120 8.76 -11.05 4.91
CA LEU A 120 8.44 -10.58 6.27
C LEU A 120 6.97 -10.14 6.39
N ARG A 121 6.46 -9.39 5.40
CA ARG A 121 5.05 -8.97 5.31
C ARG A 121 4.12 -10.19 5.37
N HIS A 122 4.44 -11.28 4.68
CA HIS A 122 3.64 -12.51 4.68
C HIS A 122 3.73 -13.29 5.99
N GLU A 123 4.91 -13.36 6.62
CA GLU A 123 5.08 -13.99 7.95
C GLU A 123 4.18 -13.26 8.99
N PHE A 124 4.25 -11.92 9.07
CA PHE A 124 3.38 -11.13 9.95
C PHE A 124 1.89 -11.22 9.59
N ASP A 125 1.50 -11.13 8.31
CA ASP A 125 0.10 -11.30 7.87
C ASP A 125 -0.47 -12.70 8.17
N SER A 126 0.39 -13.68 8.49
CA SER A 126 0.02 -15.03 8.90
C SER A 126 0.03 -15.23 10.42
N GLU A 127 0.02 -14.14 11.19
CA GLU A 127 0.09 -14.13 12.66
C GLU A 127 1.37 -14.81 13.20
N GLN A 128 2.44 -14.87 12.41
CA GLN A 128 3.75 -15.34 12.84
C GLN A 128 4.66 -14.14 13.16
N ILE A 129 5.44 -14.26 14.22
CA ILE A 129 6.54 -13.32 14.49
C ILE A 129 7.78 -13.86 13.76
N PRO A 130 8.27 -13.20 12.70
CA PRO A 130 9.44 -13.66 11.97
C PRO A 130 10.69 -13.51 12.85
N ASP A 131 11.50 -14.57 12.91
CA ASP A 131 12.85 -14.46 13.45
C ASP A 131 13.72 -13.60 12.53
N LEU A 132 13.94 -12.35 12.98
CA LEU A 132 14.75 -11.33 12.31
C LEU A 132 16.27 -11.57 12.46
N THR A 133 16.70 -12.52 13.31
CA THR A 133 18.15 -12.78 13.54
C THR A 133 18.79 -13.62 12.44
N LYS A 134 18.00 -14.19 11.52
CA LYS A 134 18.47 -14.92 10.35
C LYS A 134 19.38 -14.05 9.47
N ASP A 135 20.45 -14.65 8.96
CA ASP A 135 21.46 -13.97 8.12
C ASP A 135 20.86 -13.13 6.99
N ILE A 136 19.79 -13.62 6.35
CA ILE A 136 19.09 -12.93 5.25
C ILE A 136 18.54 -11.54 5.63
N TYR A 137 18.25 -11.30 6.90
CA TYR A 137 17.72 -10.03 7.42
C TYR A 137 18.81 -9.20 8.11
N ILE A 138 19.84 -9.84 8.68
CA ILE A 138 21.05 -9.17 9.16
C ILE A 138 21.82 -8.52 7.98
N GLN A 139 21.95 -9.23 6.87
CA GLN A 139 22.62 -8.75 5.65
C GLN A 139 21.81 -7.71 4.86
N ASP A 140 20.49 -7.67 5.07
CA ASP A 140 19.55 -6.73 4.42
C ASP A 140 18.68 -6.01 5.46
N ILE A 141 19.33 -5.39 6.46
CA ILE A 141 18.63 -4.66 7.53
C ILE A 141 17.69 -3.56 7.01
N HIS A 142 17.97 -3.01 5.83
CA HIS A 142 17.09 -2.05 5.17
C HIS A 142 15.71 -2.65 4.81
N CYS A 143 15.54 -3.98 4.72
CA CYS A 143 14.23 -4.57 4.49
C CYS A 143 13.32 -4.43 5.71
N VAL A 144 13.89 -4.52 6.92
CA VAL A 144 13.18 -4.34 8.20
C VAL A 144 12.75 -2.88 8.35
N GLY A 145 13.64 -1.93 8.07
CA GLY A 145 13.29 -0.50 8.05
C GLY A 145 12.26 -0.15 6.96
N SER A 146 12.31 -0.79 5.80
CA SER A 146 11.27 -0.69 4.78
C SER A 146 9.94 -1.29 5.21
N LEU A 147 9.94 -2.34 6.02
CA LEU A 147 8.73 -2.97 6.53
C LEU A 147 8.00 -2.09 7.55
N CYS A 148 8.72 -1.43 8.48
CA CYS A 148 8.15 -0.42 9.37
C CYS A 148 7.44 0.69 8.58
N LYS A 149 8.13 1.26 7.59
CA LYS A 149 7.57 2.30 6.70
C LYS A 149 6.34 1.78 5.93
N LEU A 150 6.37 0.52 5.49
CA LEU A 150 5.26 -0.12 4.78
C LEU A 150 4.01 -0.24 5.65
N TYR A 151 4.17 -0.62 6.92
CA TYR A 151 3.05 -0.76 7.86
C TYR A 151 2.26 0.55 7.98
N PHE A 152 2.94 1.65 8.35
CA PHE A 152 2.31 2.96 8.49
C PHE A 152 1.70 3.48 7.18
N ARG A 153 2.32 3.17 6.03
CA ARG A 153 1.85 3.58 4.71
C ARG A 153 0.60 2.82 4.25
N GLU A 154 0.40 1.58 4.70
CA GLU A 154 -0.78 0.78 4.36
C GLU A 154 -1.96 0.98 5.32
N LEU A 155 -1.79 1.72 6.43
CA LEU A 155 -2.91 2.05 7.34
C LEU A 155 -4.04 2.79 6.61
N PRO A 156 -5.32 2.44 6.84
CA PRO A 156 -6.46 3.09 6.17
C PRO A 156 -6.70 4.53 6.65
N ASN A 157 -6.24 4.87 7.86
CA ASN A 157 -6.13 6.22 8.40
C ASN A 157 -4.68 6.38 8.89
N PRO A 158 -3.91 7.39 8.44
CA PRO A 158 -2.51 7.55 8.86
C PRO A 158 -2.38 7.70 10.37
N LEU A 159 -1.18 7.47 10.91
CA LEU A 159 -0.93 7.52 12.36
C LEU A 159 -1.39 8.85 12.97
N LEU A 160 -1.11 9.99 12.33
CA LEU A 160 -1.54 11.32 12.80
C LEU A 160 -3.01 11.66 12.48
N THR A 161 -3.74 10.75 11.83
CA THR A 161 -5.14 10.84 11.39
C THR A 161 -5.44 11.95 10.37
N TYR A 162 -6.41 11.71 9.48
CA TYR A 162 -6.89 12.78 8.58
C TYR A 162 -7.60 13.91 9.34
N GLN A 163 -8.25 13.59 10.46
CA GLN A 163 -9.07 14.52 11.24
C GLN A 163 -8.26 15.61 11.95
N LEU A 164 -6.98 15.35 12.24
CA LEU A 164 -6.09 16.31 12.92
C LEU A 164 -5.06 16.94 11.99
N TYR A 165 -5.07 16.63 10.68
CA TYR A 165 -4.08 17.11 9.71
C TYR A 165 -3.92 18.64 9.73
N GLU A 166 -5.02 19.39 9.61
CA GLU A 166 -4.98 20.86 9.64
C GLU A 166 -4.41 21.38 10.97
N LYS A 167 -4.79 20.78 12.10
CA LYS A 167 -4.27 21.16 13.42
C LYS A 167 -2.76 20.91 13.54
N PHE A 168 -2.25 19.82 12.97
CA PHE A 168 -0.81 19.58 12.88
C PHE A 168 -0.12 20.60 11.96
N SER A 169 -0.73 20.96 10.83
CA SER A 169 -0.24 21.98 9.90
C SER A 169 -0.14 23.37 10.56
N ASP A 170 -1.18 23.79 11.28
CA ASP A 170 -1.21 25.02 12.07
C ASP A 170 -0.18 25.00 13.20
N ALA A 171 -0.02 23.85 13.87
CA ALA A 171 0.95 23.68 14.94
C ALA A 171 2.39 23.85 14.44
N VAL A 172 2.78 23.18 13.35
CA VAL A 172 4.15 23.30 12.79
C VAL A 172 4.45 24.70 12.25
N SER A 173 3.43 25.44 11.83
CA SER A 173 3.54 26.81 11.29
C SER A 173 3.74 27.89 12.37
N ALA A 174 3.85 27.52 13.65
CA ALA A 174 4.10 28.43 14.76
C ALA A 174 5.45 29.17 14.65
N ALA A 175 5.46 30.44 15.09
CA ALA A 175 6.55 31.38 14.83
C ALA A 175 7.81 31.11 15.66
N THR A 176 7.66 30.55 16.86
CA THR A 176 8.78 30.11 17.71
C THR A 176 8.72 28.61 17.96
N ASP A 177 9.86 28.03 18.33
CA ASP A 177 9.97 26.59 18.58
C ASP A 177 9.21 26.20 19.86
N GLU A 178 9.17 27.07 20.87
CA GLU A 178 8.40 26.85 22.11
C GLU A 178 6.89 26.81 21.83
N GLU A 179 6.38 27.76 21.04
CA GLU A 179 4.98 27.77 20.63
C GLU A 179 4.63 26.53 19.78
N ARG A 180 5.55 26.13 18.89
CA ARG A 180 5.42 24.92 18.06
C ARG A 180 5.33 23.66 18.92
N LEU A 181 6.20 23.52 19.92
CA LEU A 181 6.21 22.38 20.83
C LEU A 181 4.90 22.27 21.63
N VAL A 182 4.40 23.37 22.19
CA VAL A 182 3.13 23.39 22.93
C VAL A 182 1.96 22.99 22.01
N LYS A 183 1.84 23.62 20.83
CA LYS A 183 0.76 23.29 19.89
C LYS A 183 0.81 21.84 19.40
N ILE A 184 1.99 21.31 19.07
CA ILE A 184 2.13 19.91 18.65
C ILE A 184 1.71 18.97 19.77
N HIS A 185 2.15 19.23 21.02
CA HIS A 185 1.74 18.44 22.18
C HIS A 185 0.22 18.43 22.36
N ASP A 186 -0.43 19.59 22.29
CA ASP A 186 -1.87 19.71 22.47
C ASP A 186 -2.68 18.98 21.38
N VAL A 187 -2.15 18.91 20.14
CA VAL A 187 -2.77 18.14 19.05
C VAL A 187 -2.52 16.63 19.22
N ILE A 188 -1.34 16.23 19.70
CA ILE A 188 -1.04 14.82 20.03
C ILE A 188 -1.99 14.28 21.11
N GLN A 189 -2.30 15.07 22.15
CA GLN A 189 -3.27 14.69 23.20
C GLN A 189 -4.72 14.52 22.68
N GLN A 190 -5.02 14.94 21.44
CA GLN A 190 -6.32 14.74 20.79
C GLN A 190 -6.37 13.50 19.89
N LEU A 191 -5.26 12.77 19.72
CA LEU A 191 -5.24 11.53 18.95
C LEU A 191 -6.07 10.44 19.65
N PRO A 192 -6.75 9.56 18.90
CA PRO A 192 -7.37 8.35 19.47
C PRO A 192 -6.30 7.51 20.20
N PRO A 193 -6.63 6.82 21.32
CA PRO A 193 -5.63 6.07 22.08
C PRO A 193 -4.77 5.07 21.25
N PRO A 194 -5.32 4.34 20.25
CA PRO A 194 -4.51 3.49 19.36
C PRO A 194 -3.45 4.21 18.52
N HIS A 195 -3.59 5.53 18.34
CA HIS A 195 -2.71 6.40 17.54
C HIS A 195 -1.75 7.24 18.40
N TYR A 196 -1.93 7.22 19.74
CA TYR A 196 -1.17 8.02 20.71
C TYR A 196 -0.13 7.20 21.51
N ARG A 197 -0.43 5.91 21.76
CA ARG A 197 0.41 4.98 22.54
C ARG A 197 1.67 4.56 21.79
#